data_AF-A0A519QBP1-F1
#
_entry.id   AF-A0A519QBP1-F1
#
_cell.length_a   1.000
_cell.length_b   1.000
_cell.length_c   1.000
_cell.angle_alpha   90.00
_cell.angle_beta   90.00
_cell.angle_gamma   90.00
#
_symmetry.space_group_name_H-M   'P 1'
#
loop_
_entity.id
_entity.type
_entity.pdbx_description
1 polymer ?
#
loop_
_entity_poly.entity_id
_entity_poly.type
_entity_poly.pdbx_seq_one_letter_code
_entity_poly.pdbx_strand_id
1 'polypeptide(L)'
;MKFGELTSIAHNISDSLASGIGFLAGVYEMDIFGEARATPDGFIEVDFLSGTTTDGRTSESLANGIRLYAQALPGFCERHGADIADFTLLKARFATDAVYGPHYTVTVENQSGRRSTDQYRGVPGKRLRIRQKP
;
A
#
# COMPACT_ATOMS: atom_id res chain seq x y z
N MET A 1 -14.10 -8.52 11.39
CA MET A 1 -13.76 -7.08 11.53
C MET A 1 -14.76 -6.16 10.83
N LYS A 2 -14.92 -4.88 11.22
CA LYS A 2 -15.69 -3.92 10.37
C LYS A 2 -14.85 -3.54 9.17
N PHE A 3 -15.48 -3.42 8.01
CA PHE A 3 -14.75 -3.09 6.77
C PHE A 3 -14.00 -1.75 6.83
N GLY A 4 -14.51 -0.76 7.56
CA GLY A 4 -13.82 0.52 7.75
C GLY A 4 -12.48 0.39 8.50
N GLU A 5 -12.36 -0.59 9.40
CA GLU A 5 -11.12 -0.86 10.13
C GLU A 5 -10.09 -1.51 9.19
N LEU A 6 -10.53 -2.46 8.34
CA LEU A 6 -9.68 -3.05 7.30
C LEU A 6 -9.13 -1.99 6.34
N THR A 7 -9.96 -1.03 5.90
CA THR A 7 -9.49 0.08 5.06
C THR A 7 -8.51 1.00 5.78
N SER A 8 -8.62 1.13 7.11
CA SER A 8 -7.71 1.95 7.91
C SER A 8 -6.35 1.25 8.09
N ILE A 9 -6.35 -0.04 8.38
CA ILE A 9 -5.14 -0.89 8.42
C ILE A 9 -4.41 -0.81 7.07
N ALA A 10 -5.15 -0.98 5.98
CA ALA A 10 -4.63 -0.93 4.62
C ALA A 10 -4.01 0.43 4.27
N HIS A 11 -4.64 1.52 4.67
CA HIS A 11 -4.08 2.86 4.53
C HIS A 11 -2.78 3.00 5.31
N ASN A 12 -2.77 2.64 6.59
CA ASN A 12 -1.61 2.84 7.46
C ASN A 12 -0.37 2.07 6.97
N ILE A 13 -0.52 0.82 6.54
CA ILE A 13 0.60 0.04 6.01
C ILE A 13 1.12 0.62 4.68
N SER A 14 0.20 1.07 3.81
CA SER A 14 0.56 1.70 2.54
C SER A 14 1.25 3.05 2.76
N ASP A 15 0.78 3.84 3.72
CA ASP A 15 1.36 5.13 4.09
C ASP A 15 2.76 4.97 4.69
N SER A 16 2.94 3.93 5.51
CA SER A 16 4.26 3.59 6.04
C SER A 16 5.25 3.27 4.92
N LEU A 17 4.86 2.46 3.93
CA LEU A 17 5.71 2.18 2.77
C LEU A 17 5.96 3.44 1.92
N ALA A 18 4.91 4.25 1.68
CA ALA A 18 5.01 5.54 0.97
C ALA A 18 6.00 6.51 1.62
N SER A 19 6.11 6.46 2.95
CA SER A 19 6.97 7.37 3.70
C SER A 19 8.47 7.11 3.52
N GLY A 20 8.84 5.94 2.99
CA GLY A 20 10.23 5.50 2.87
C GLY A 20 10.91 5.17 4.19
N ILE A 21 10.21 5.32 5.33
CA ILE A 21 10.68 4.96 6.66
C ILE A 21 9.87 3.75 7.15
N GLY A 22 10.41 2.56 6.91
CA GLY A 22 9.76 1.31 7.25
C GLY A 22 9.93 0.92 8.71
N PHE A 23 9.41 1.71 9.65
CA PHE A 23 9.43 1.35 11.08
C PHE A 23 8.77 -0.01 11.35
N LEU A 24 7.83 -0.41 10.51
CA LEU A 24 7.14 -1.70 10.59
C LEU A 24 8.05 -2.90 10.24
N ALA A 25 9.07 -2.67 9.42
CA ALA A 25 9.94 -3.69 8.83
C ALA A 25 11.43 -3.54 9.22
N GLY A 26 11.81 -2.46 9.94
CA GLY A 26 13.21 -2.16 10.28
C GLY A 26 14.07 -1.76 9.07
N VAL A 27 13.46 -1.42 7.93
CA VAL A 27 14.16 -1.08 6.68
C VAL A 27 14.26 0.42 6.54
N TYR A 28 15.48 0.90 6.30
CA TYR A 28 15.79 2.29 6.00
C TYR A 28 15.98 2.48 4.49
N GLU A 29 15.42 3.58 3.98
CA GLU A 29 15.52 4.06 2.58
C GLU A 29 14.86 3.16 1.52
N MET A 30 13.52 3.20 1.46
CA MET A 30 12.77 2.71 0.29
C MET A 30 12.19 3.90 -0.48
N ASP A 31 12.70 4.19 -1.68
CA ASP A 31 12.16 5.23 -2.56
C ASP A 31 11.15 4.64 -3.56
N ILE A 32 9.98 4.23 -3.06
CA ILE A 32 8.96 3.59 -3.90
C ILE A 32 8.44 4.53 -5.00
N PHE A 33 8.42 5.84 -4.76
CA PHE A 33 7.97 6.82 -5.75
C PHE A 33 9.04 7.11 -6.81
N GLY A 34 10.31 7.15 -6.42
CA GLY A 34 11.43 7.24 -7.36
C GLY A 34 11.52 6.00 -8.24
N GLU A 35 11.36 4.81 -7.67
CA GLU A 35 11.31 3.57 -8.44
C GLU A 35 10.07 3.52 -9.36
N ALA A 36 8.90 3.93 -8.87
CA ALA A 36 7.69 4.02 -9.69
C ALA A 36 7.90 4.95 -10.89
N ARG A 37 8.56 6.09 -10.69
CA ARG A 37 8.90 7.05 -11.76
C ARG A 37 9.84 6.45 -12.82
N ALA A 38 10.69 5.51 -12.44
CA ALA A 38 11.64 4.86 -13.33
C ALA A 38 11.00 3.73 -14.17
N THR A 39 9.79 3.28 -13.81
CA THR A 39 9.06 2.28 -14.61
C THR A 39 8.48 2.90 -15.89
N PRO A 40 8.34 2.12 -16.99
CA PRO A 40 7.69 2.59 -18.22
C PRO A 40 6.25 3.09 -18.00
N ASP A 41 5.53 2.45 -17.09
CA ASP A 41 4.13 2.76 -16.81
C ASP A 41 3.95 3.85 -15.73
N GLY A 42 5.05 4.28 -15.09
CA GLY A 42 5.04 5.33 -14.07
C GLY A 42 4.41 4.92 -12.73
N PHE A 43 4.26 3.62 -12.48
CA PHE A 43 3.71 3.09 -11.23
C PHE A 43 4.33 1.76 -10.82
N ILE A 44 4.23 1.44 -9.52
CA ILE A 44 4.46 0.11 -8.95
C ILE A 44 3.22 -0.28 -8.17
N GLU A 45 2.63 -1.43 -8.48
CA GLU A 45 1.62 -2.04 -7.61
C GLU A 45 2.31 -3.03 -6.67
N VAL A 46 1.95 -2.96 -5.39
CA VAL A 46 2.40 -3.85 -4.32
C VAL A 46 1.22 -4.68 -3.86
N ASP A 47 1.43 -5.99 -3.79
CA ASP A 47 0.54 -6.92 -3.10
C ASP A 47 1.13 -7.23 -1.73
N PHE A 48 0.49 -6.71 -0.68
CA PHE A 48 0.99 -6.90 0.70
C PHE A 48 0.72 -8.28 1.26
N LEU A 49 -0.22 -9.06 0.67
CA LEU A 49 -0.49 -10.42 1.12
C LEU A 49 0.60 -11.37 0.61
N SER A 50 1.04 -11.19 -0.64
CA SER A 50 2.10 -12.02 -1.23
C SER A 50 3.50 -11.44 -1.10
N GLY A 51 3.64 -10.15 -0.79
CA GLY A 51 4.93 -9.46 -0.74
C GLY A 51 5.57 -9.31 -2.12
N THR A 52 4.76 -9.05 -3.15
CA THR A 52 5.21 -8.97 -4.55
C THR A 52 4.84 -7.64 -5.21
N THR A 53 5.44 -7.37 -6.37
CA THR A 53 5.15 -6.20 -7.21
C THR A 53 4.78 -6.60 -8.63
N THR A 54 4.03 -5.75 -9.34
CA THR A 54 3.45 -6.09 -10.66
C THR A 54 4.44 -6.36 -11.79
N ASP A 55 5.73 -6.03 -11.67
CA ASP A 55 6.66 -6.16 -12.80
C ASP A 55 8.03 -6.74 -12.46
N GLY A 56 8.28 -7.10 -11.18
CA GLY A 56 9.56 -7.70 -10.75
C GLY A 56 10.82 -6.85 -11.00
N ARG A 57 10.68 -5.63 -11.52
CA ARG A 57 11.76 -4.70 -11.88
C ARG A 57 12.13 -3.73 -10.76
N THR A 58 11.57 -3.91 -9.57
CA THR A 58 11.97 -3.15 -8.40
C THR A 58 13.40 -3.50 -8.02
N SER A 59 14.11 -2.55 -7.43
CA SER A 59 15.42 -2.81 -6.83
C SER A 59 15.33 -3.97 -5.83
N GLU A 60 16.44 -4.67 -5.63
CA GLU A 60 16.49 -5.74 -4.62
C GLU A 60 16.16 -5.21 -3.22
N SER A 61 16.55 -3.96 -2.92
CA SER A 61 16.23 -3.28 -1.67
C SER A 61 14.71 -3.11 -1.48
N LEU A 62 14.01 -2.53 -2.48
CA LEU A 62 12.57 -2.34 -2.40
C LEU A 62 11.82 -3.68 -2.39
N ALA A 63 12.26 -4.65 -3.20
CA ALA A 63 11.69 -6.00 -3.19
C ALA A 63 11.84 -6.66 -1.81
N ASN A 64 13.00 -6.48 -1.15
CA ASN A 64 13.23 -6.99 0.19
C ASN A 64 12.37 -6.28 1.24
N GLY A 65 12.26 -4.95 1.15
CA GLY A 65 11.38 -4.16 2.00
C GLY A 65 9.93 -4.64 1.92
N ILE A 66 9.41 -4.83 0.71
CA ILE A 66 8.03 -5.30 0.48
C ILE A 66 7.81 -6.70 1.07
N ARG A 67 8.78 -7.61 0.95
CA ARG A 67 8.70 -8.93 1.61
C ARG A 67 8.65 -8.81 3.14
N LEU A 68 9.43 -7.91 3.72
CA LEU A 68 9.41 -7.68 5.17
C LEU A 68 8.08 -7.08 5.64
N TYR A 69 7.47 -6.20 4.83
CA TYR A 69 6.10 -5.72 5.08
C TYR A 69 5.08 -6.85 5.08
N ALA A 70 5.14 -7.77 4.11
CA ALA A 70 4.25 -8.92 4.07
C ALA A 70 4.45 -9.85 5.29
N GLN A 71 5.69 -10.06 5.73
CA GLN A 71 5.99 -10.84 6.94
C GLN A 71 5.50 -10.17 8.24
N ALA A 72 5.55 -8.84 8.31
CA ALA A 72 5.10 -8.07 9.47
C ALA A 72 3.58 -7.83 9.50
N LEU A 73 2.89 -8.01 8.36
CA LEU A 73 1.46 -7.74 8.21
C LEU A 73 0.57 -8.54 9.19
N PRO A 74 0.73 -9.85 9.41
CA PRO A 74 -0.09 -10.58 10.37
C PRO A 74 -0.04 -9.97 11.78
N GLY A 75 1.17 -9.72 12.29
CA GLY A 75 1.34 -9.10 13.61
C GLY A 75 0.86 -7.65 13.66
N PHE A 76 0.89 -6.91 12.53
CA PHE A 76 0.27 -5.59 12.44
C PHE A 76 -1.26 -5.67 12.53
N CYS A 77 -1.89 -6.59 11.81
CA CYS A 77 -3.33 -6.84 11.89
C CYS A 77 -3.76 -7.19 13.31
N GLU A 78 -3.04 -8.11 13.97
CA GLU A 78 -3.34 -8.54 15.35
C GLU A 78 -3.32 -7.38 16.34
N ARG A 79 -2.33 -6.47 16.25
CA ARG A 79 -2.25 -5.27 17.09
C ARG A 79 -3.43 -4.31 16.89
N HIS A 80 -4.10 -4.40 15.74
CA HIS A 80 -5.29 -3.64 15.41
C HIS A 80 -6.59 -4.45 15.57
N GLY A 81 -6.53 -5.64 16.15
CA GLY A 81 -7.69 -6.50 16.40
C GLY A 81 -8.29 -7.16 15.15
N ALA A 82 -7.53 -7.24 14.05
CA ALA A 82 -7.92 -7.90 12.81
C ALA A 82 -7.10 -9.18 12.58
N ASP A 83 -7.62 -10.10 11.77
CA ASP A 83 -6.87 -11.24 11.26
C ASP A 83 -6.40 -10.91 9.83
N ILE A 84 -5.22 -11.39 9.41
CA ILE A 84 -4.81 -11.27 8.01
C ILE A 84 -5.81 -11.96 7.06
N ALA A 85 -6.46 -13.03 7.51
CA ALA A 85 -7.50 -13.74 6.78
C ALA A 85 -8.76 -12.90 6.54
N ASP A 86 -8.96 -11.78 7.26
CA ASP A 86 -10.04 -10.83 6.96
C ASP A 86 -9.86 -10.17 5.58
N PHE A 87 -8.64 -10.17 5.03
CA PHE A 87 -8.30 -9.64 3.71
C PHE A 87 -8.25 -10.76 2.66
N THR A 88 -9.01 -10.62 1.59
CA THR A 88 -8.83 -11.41 0.36
C THR A 88 -7.99 -10.66 -0.67
N LEU A 89 -7.91 -9.33 -0.55
CA LEU A 89 -7.05 -8.46 -1.34
C LEU A 89 -6.55 -7.29 -0.49
N LEU A 90 -5.24 -7.05 -0.52
CA LEU A 90 -4.64 -5.85 0.04
C LEU A 90 -3.51 -5.36 -0.88
N LYS A 91 -3.85 -4.43 -1.76
CA LYS A 91 -2.93 -3.90 -2.76
C LYS A 91 -2.79 -2.39 -2.66
N ALA A 92 -1.61 -1.87 -2.96
CA ALA A 92 -1.41 -0.45 -3.16
C ALA A 92 -0.65 -0.18 -4.45
N ARG A 93 -1.20 0.72 -5.27
CA ARG A 93 -0.55 1.23 -6.47
C ARG A 93 0.08 2.57 -6.14
N PHE A 94 1.41 2.64 -6.19
CA PHE A 94 2.21 3.84 -5.97
C PHE A 94 2.58 4.44 -7.32
N ALA A 95 2.31 5.72 -7.51
CA ALA A 95 2.55 6.41 -8.77
C ALA A 95 3.01 7.84 -8.53
N THR A 96 3.60 8.42 -9.57
CA THR A 96 3.90 9.86 -9.62
C THR A 96 3.39 10.41 -10.94
N ASP A 97 2.69 11.54 -10.88
CA ASP A 97 2.23 12.24 -12.09
C ASP A 97 2.37 13.76 -11.93
N ALA A 98 2.24 14.49 -13.04
CA ALA A 98 2.41 15.93 -13.07
C ALA A 98 1.28 16.72 -12.35
N VAL A 99 0.12 16.09 -12.14
CA VAL A 99 -1.06 16.74 -11.55
C VAL A 99 -1.04 16.61 -10.03
N TYR A 100 -0.65 15.44 -9.52
CA TYR A 100 -0.81 15.05 -8.12
C TYR A 100 0.51 14.80 -7.40
N GLY A 101 1.64 14.74 -8.13
CA GLY A 101 2.92 14.34 -7.55
C GLY A 101 2.87 12.90 -7.02
N PRO A 102 3.68 12.56 -6.00
CA PRO A 102 3.60 11.28 -5.31
C PRO A 102 2.21 11.02 -4.73
N HIS A 103 1.59 9.92 -5.15
CA HIS A 103 0.27 9.50 -4.69
C HIS A 103 0.14 7.98 -4.75
N TYR A 104 -0.80 7.44 -3.97
CA TYR A 104 -1.05 6.01 -3.98
C TYR A 104 -2.55 5.69 -3.89
N THR A 105 -2.91 4.55 -4.47
CA THR A 105 -4.28 4.02 -4.45
C THR A 105 -4.28 2.68 -3.76
N VAL A 106 -5.04 2.57 -2.67
CA VAL A 106 -5.16 1.33 -1.89
C VAL A 106 -6.45 0.63 -2.28
N THR A 107 -6.35 -0.65 -2.63
CA THR A 107 -7.51 -1.51 -2.88
C THR A 107 -7.57 -2.61 -1.82
N VAL A 108 -8.72 -2.71 -1.18
CA VAL A 108 -9.01 -3.69 -0.12
C VAL A 108 -10.23 -4.51 -0.52
N GLU A 109 -10.16 -5.82 -0.33
CA GLU A 109 -11.30 -6.72 -0.42
C GLU A 109 -11.31 -7.65 0.81
N ASN A 110 -12.51 -7.97 1.30
CA ASN A 110 -12.70 -8.90 2.41
C ASN A 110 -13.40 -10.19 1.97
N GLN A 111 -13.54 -11.14 2.89
CA GLN A 111 -14.18 -12.44 2.64
C GLN A 111 -15.64 -12.36 2.18
N SER A 112 -16.37 -11.29 2.50
CA SER A 112 -17.74 -11.10 2.03
C SER A 112 -17.81 -10.53 0.60
N GLY A 113 -16.67 -10.38 -0.08
CA GLY A 113 -16.55 -9.77 -1.41
C GLY A 113 -16.72 -8.25 -1.40
N ARG A 114 -16.73 -7.60 -0.21
CA ARG A 114 -16.84 -6.15 -0.13
C ARG A 114 -15.47 -5.56 -0.48
N ARG A 115 -15.47 -4.67 -1.47
CA ARG A 115 -14.27 -4.02 -2.00
C ARG A 115 -14.31 -2.50 -1.85
N SER A 116 -13.16 -1.89 -1.62
CA SER A 116 -12.96 -0.44 -1.69
C SER A 116 -11.65 -0.11 -2.39
N THR A 117 -11.64 1.02 -3.07
CA THR A 117 -10.46 1.60 -3.70
C THR A 117 -10.40 3.07 -3.31
N ASP A 118 -9.34 3.44 -2.59
CA ASP A 118 -9.17 4.78 -2.01
C ASP A 118 -7.85 5.39 -2.46
N GLN A 119 -7.87 6.66 -2.88
CA GLN A 119 -6.68 7.38 -3.34
C GLN A 119 -6.19 8.38 -2.28
N TYR A 120 -4.88 8.44 -2.10
CA TYR A 120 -4.18 9.26 -1.11
C TYR A 120 -3.07 10.07 -1.80
N ARG A 121 -2.85 11.32 -1.37
CA ARG A 121 -1.78 12.18 -1.89
C ARG A 121 -0.80 12.63 -0.82
N GLY A 122 0.47 12.73 -1.21
CA GLY A 122 1.55 13.22 -0.37
C GLY A 122 2.07 12.18 0.62
N VAL A 123 3.01 12.62 1.45
CA VAL A 123 3.61 11.85 2.55
C VAL A 123 3.65 12.79 3.77
N PRO A 124 2.90 12.52 4.86
CA PRO A 124 1.91 11.45 5.00
C PRO A 124 0.70 11.65 4.08
N GLY A 125 0.16 10.54 3.56
CA GLY A 125 -0.89 10.48 2.57
C GLY A 125 -2.24 10.95 3.08
N LYS A 126 -2.79 12.02 2.50
CA LYS A 126 -4.14 12.48 2.81
C LYS A 126 -5.14 11.87 1.83
N ARG A 127 -6.20 11.24 2.36
CA ARG A 127 -7.29 10.68 1.55
C ARG A 127 -7.94 11.77 0.71
N LEU A 128 -8.03 11.53 -0.59
CA LEU A 128 -8.83 12.36 -1.47
C LEU A 128 -10.29 11.98 -1.34
N ARG A 129 -11.14 12.94 -0.97
CA ARG A 129 -12.56 12.82 -1.24
C ARG A 129 -12.77 12.98 -2.75
N ILE A 130 -12.72 11.87 -3.48
CA ILE A 130 -13.27 11.84 -4.83
C ILE A 130 -14.78 12.01 -4.64
N ARG A 131 -15.31 13.18 -4.99
CA ARG A 131 -16.76 13.32 -5.17
C ARG A 131 -17.13 12.33 -6.27
N GLN A 132 -17.90 11.31 -5.94
CA GLN A 132 -18.61 10.55 -6.97
C GLN A 132 -19.41 11.58 -7.76
N LYS A 133 -19.08 11.73 -9.04
CA LYS A 133 -19.88 12.53 -9.95
C LYS A 133 -21.24 11.80 -10.07
N PRO A 134 -22.38 12.51 -9.93
CA PRO A 134 -23.71 11.90 -9.99
C PRO A 134 -23.97 11.21 -11.33
#